data_AF-A0AAD3HCL5-F1
#
_entry.id   AF-A0AAD3HCL5-F1
#
_cell.length_a   1.000
_cell.length_b   1.000
_cell.length_c   1.000
_cell.angle_alpha   90.00
_cell.angle_beta   90.00
_cell.angle_gamma   90.00
#
_symmetry.space_group_name_H-M   'P 1'
#
loop_
_entity.id
_entity.type
_entity.pdbx_description
1 polymer ?
#
loop_
_entity_poly.entity_id
_entity_poly.type
_entity_poly.pdbx_seq_one_letter_code
_entity_poly.pdbx_strand_id
1 'polypeptide(L)'
;MATSNTDYQSSLPPAPSSSSARYPKEYMDPDYWNPQHELFEIIDWDKFLAKNPAPPRVYDPPQRKSFFDSNLNIPLWWWNRSLFCKPLHRCVPGAKKTRSRISDDSSKLVKDMLGPSPNSQFIPEPFRNKLIWTEDNVAPETLVSFNRWAWRSQVEGGRVIGLGSLKYDWTVDNSCWGAAFGFFQQTRFATVQASPDGKWLALYTLSSPEKVGNYLFMYIVQEGDEFTTPDGKIIDNIKPGDIARLSWVGTDPYECDNSKLSYYYFPKVVATLNESTGVHELNDIHYANLLQNATNDSDKCCQTCCYTCTCCWSAEDRFEFQVNNINDVQVYAKAPSPPTAEAIDRL
;
A
#
# COMPACT_ATOMS: atom_id res chain seq x y z
N MET A 1 -20.11 73.22 22.78
CA MET A 1 -19.06 72.19 22.71
C MET A 1 -19.35 71.34 21.49
N ALA A 2 -18.58 71.60 20.44
CA ALA A 2 -18.55 70.84 19.20
C ALA A 2 -17.30 69.95 19.24
N THR A 3 -17.40 68.76 18.64
CA THR A 3 -16.36 67.91 18.01
C THR A 3 -16.94 66.49 17.95
N SER A 4 -16.74 65.66 16.95
CA SER A 4 -16.25 65.80 15.58
C SER A 4 -16.49 64.45 14.89
N ASN A 5 -16.75 64.50 13.59
CA ASN A 5 -16.75 63.37 12.65
C ASN A 5 -15.54 62.44 12.82
N THR A 6 -15.72 61.16 12.48
CA THR A 6 -15.05 60.57 11.31
C THR A 6 -15.66 59.22 10.97
N ASP A 7 -16.28 59.17 9.79
CA ASP A 7 -16.49 57.95 9.02
C ASP A 7 -15.14 57.26 8.77
N TYR A 8 -15.04 55.98 9.15
CA TYR A 8 -13.96 55.11 8.69
C TYR A 8 -14.57 54.08 7.74
N GLN A 9 -14.54 54.41 6.45
CA GLN A 9 -14.52 53.42 5.39
C GLN A 9 -13.25 52.58 5.57
N SER A 10 -13.40 51.29 5.88
CA SER A 10 -12.31 50.33 5.86
C SER A 10 -12.69 49.21 4.89
N SER A 11 -12.08 49.30 3.71
CA SER A 11 -11.92 48.28 2.67
C SER A 11 -12.06 46.81 3.09
N LEU A 12 -12.87 46.05 2.35
CA LEU A 12 -12.64 44.61 2.11
C LEU A 12 -11.39 44.44 1.21
N PRO A 13 -10.81 43.23 1.07
CA PRO A 13 -10.09 42.42 2.06
C PRO A 13 -8.65 42.09 1.57
N PRO A 14 -7.74 41.49 2.37
CA PRO A 14 -6.78 40.56 1.79
C PRO A 14 -7.49 39.23 1.52
N ALA A 15 -7.30 38.69 0.32
CA ALA A 15 -7.73 37.35 -0.06
C ALA A 15 -7.28 36.29 0.96
N PRO A 16 -8.00 35.18 1.13
CA PRO A 16 -7.42 34.00 1.77
C PRO A 16 -6.31 33.44 0.88
N SER A 17 -5.11 33.99 1.00
CA SER A 17 -3.90 33.42 0.40
C SER A 17 -3.24 32.49 1.41
N SER A 18 -3.83 31.31 1.59
CA SER A 18 -3.03 30.09 1.62
C SER A 18 -3.90 28.99 1.05
N SER A 19 -3.82 28.82 -0.27
CA SER A 19 -4.09 27.50 -0.84
C SER A 19 -3.05 26.57 -0.23
N SER A 20 -3.37 25.96 0.92
CA SER A 20 -2.79 24.68 1.26
C SER A 20 -2.85 23.85 -0.02
N ALA A 21 -1.70 23.40 -0.50
CA ALA A 21 -1.64 22.69 -1.78
C ALA A 21 -2.74 21.62 -1.76
N ARG A 22 -3.67 21.69 -2.73
CA ARG A 22 -4.88 20.87 -2.79
C ARG A 22 -4.54 19.36 -2.79
N TYR A 23 -3.31 19.03 -3.14
CA TYR A 23 -2.69 17.71 -3.19
C TYR A 23 -1.15 17.88 -3.15
N PRO A 24 -0.36 16.80 -2.99
CA PRO A 24 1.10 16.85 -3.11
C PRO A 24 1.56 17.56 -4.39
N LYS A 25 2.59 18.40 -4.30
CA LYS A 25 3.08 19.20 -5.45
C LYS A 25 3.56 18.31 -6.59
N GLU A 26 4.08 17.14 -6.26
CA GLU A 26 4.59 16.12 -7.17
C GLU A 26 3.50 15.63 -8.13
N TYR A 27 2.22 15.72 -7.75
CA TYR A 27 1.11 15.35 -8.63
C TYR A 27 0.93 16.32 -9.81
N MET A 28 1.49 17.54 -9.74
CA MET A 28 1.46 18.54 -10.81
C MET A 28 2.84 18.84 -11.39
N ASP A 29 3.83 18.00 -11.07
CA ASP A 29 5.17 18.15 -11.59
C ASP A 29 5.29 17.31 -12.87
N PRO A 30 5.48 17.93 -14.05
CA PRO A 30 5.53 17.21 -15.32
C PRO A 30 6.60 16.11 -15.32
N ASP A 31 7.69 16.26 -14.56
CA ASP A 31 8.78 15.29 -14.53
C ASP A 31 8.30 13.92 -14.02
N TYR A 32 7.36 13.90 -13.07
CA TYR A 32 6.77 12.66 -12.54
C TYR A 32 5.81 11.95 -13.50
N TRP A 33 5.37 12.66 -14.54
CA TRP A 33 4.47 12.15 -15.56
C TRP A 33 5.16 11.98 -16.92
N ASN A 34 6.40 12.46 -17.04
CA ASN A 34 7.15 12.53 -18.26
C ASN A 34 7.95 11.24 -18.49
N PRO A 35 7.61 10.45 -19.51
CA PRO A 35 8.25 9.18 -19.84
C PRO A 35 9.65 9.35 -20.44
N GLN A 36 10.03 10.57 -20.83
CA GLN A 36 11.37 10.92 -21.32
C GLN A 36 12.28 11.47 -20.22
N HIS A 37 11.77 11.65 -18.99
CA HIS A 37 12.59 12.13 -17.89
C HIS A 37 13.59 11.05 -17.48
N GLU A 38 14.89 11.37 -17.49
CA GLU A 38 16.01 10.42 -17.30
C GLU A 38 16.00 9.65 -15.97
N LEU A 39 15.20 10.13 -15.03
CA LEU A 39 15.06 9.61 -13.68
C LEU A 39 13.87 8.65 -13.50
N PHE A 40 12.99 8.57 -14.50
CA PHE A 40 11.81 7.73 -14.46
C PHE A 40 12.03 6.52 -15.35
N GLU A 41 12.12 5.35 -14.72
CA GLU A 41 12.17 4.11 -15.47
C GLU A 41 10.76 3.76 -15.96
N ILE A 42 10.54 3.95 -17.25
CA ILE A 42 9.42 3.34 -17.96
C ILE A 42 9.81 1.90 -18.24
N ILE A 43 8.99 0.97 -17.76
CA ILE A 43 9.26 -0.44 -18.00
C ILE A 43 9.12 -0.73 -19.49
N ASP A 44 10.13 -1.37 -20.06
CA ASP A 44 10.04 -1.95 -21.40
C ASP A 44 9.18 -3.22 -21.32
N TRP A 45 7.88 -3.06 -21.53
CA TRP A 45 6.93 -4.17 -21.48
C TRP A 45 7.23 -5.25 -22.51
N ASP A 46 7.77 -4.90 -23.68
CA ASP A 46 8.09 -5.91 -24.71
C ASP A 46 9.25 -6.77 -24.23
N LYS A 47 10.30 -6.15 -23.67
CA LYS A 47 11.42 -6.86 -23.04
C LYS A 47 10.97 -7.71 -21.84
N PHE A 48 10.09 -7.18 -21.00
CA PHE A 48 9.54 -7.89 -19.85
C PHE A 48 8.69 -9.09 -20.29
N LEU A 49 7.72 -8.89 -21.18
CA LEU A 49 6.82 -9.94 -21.67
C LEU A 49 7.54 -10.99 -22.51
N ALA A 50 8.64 -10.64 -23.20
CA ALA A 50 9.50 -11.60 -23.89
C ALA A 50 10.16 -12.62 -22.93
N LYS A 51 10.20 -12.35 -21.62
CA LYS A 51 10.62 -13.33 -20.60
C LYS A 51 9.52 -14.32 -20.22
N ASN A 52 8.32 -14.15 -20.75
CA ASN A 52 7.12 -14.91 -20.37
C ASN A 52 6.92 -14.96 -18.85
N PRO A 53 6.82 -13.79 -18.19
CA PRO A 53 6.71 -13.72 -16.75
C PRO A 53 5.42 -14.40 -16.29
N ALA A 54 5.53 -15.23 -15.27
CA ALA A 54 4.39 -15.91 -14.66
C ALA A 54 4.59 -16.05 -13.15
N PRO A 55 3.55 -15.83 -12.33
CA PRO A 55 3.64 -16.10 -10.91
C PRO A 55 3.89 -17.59 -10.65
N PRO A 56 4.60 -17.95 -9.56
CA PRO A 56 4.72 -19.35 -9.16
C PRO A 56 3.35 -19.98 -8.90
N ARG A 57 3.10 -21.15 -9.49
CA ARG A 57 1.84 -21.91 -9.30
C ARG A 57 1.71 -22.50 -7.90
N VAL A 58 2.84 -22.89 -7.31
CA VAL A 58 2.89 -23.26 -5.89
C VAL A 58 3.07 -21.99 -5.08
N TYR A 59 2.07 -21.67 -4.26
CA TYR A 59 2.14 -20.59 -3.29
C TYR A 59 2.97 -21.04 -2.08
N ASP A 60 4.26 -20.71 -2.15
CA ASP A 60 5.23 -20.89 -1.07
C ASP A 60 6.00 -19.57 -0.92
N PRO A 61 5.46 -18.60 -0.15
CA PRO A 61 6.02 -17.26 -0.11
C PRO A 61 7.47 -17.32 0.40
N PRO A 62 8.46 -16.77 -0.34
CA PRO A 62 9.87 -16.83 0.07
C PRO A 62 10.10 -16.24 1.47
N GLN A 63 9.24 -15.31 1.88
CA GLN A 63 9.26 -14.72 3.22
C GLN A 63 9.13 -15.75 4.35
N ARG A 64 8.48 -16.89 4.07
CA ARG A 64 8.30 -17.99 5.02
C ARG A 64 9.60 -18.70 5.36
N LYS A 65 10.57 -18.70 4.45
CA LYS A 65 11.83 -19.44 4.56
C LYS A 65 13.01 -18.53 4.89
N SER A 66 13.17 -17.41 4.18
CA SER A 66 14.45 -16.68 4.15
C SER A 66 14.42 -15.29 4.78
N PHE A 67 13.24 -14.68 4.94
CA PHE A 67 13.14 -13.30 5.46
C PHE A 67 13.69 -13.17 6.89
N PHE A 68 13.62 -14.24 7.68
CA PHE A 68 14.04 -14.23 9.08
C PHE A 68 15.43 -14.83 9.32
N ASP A 69 16.11 -15.35 8.30
CA ASP A 69 17.43 -15.97 8.44
C ASP A 69 18.48 -14.93 8.85
N SER A 70 18.39 -13.70 8.35
CA SER A 70 19.27 -12.59 8.75
C SER A 70 18.78 -11.81 9.98
N ASN A 71 17.55 -12.07 10.47
CA ASN A 71 16.85 -11.25 11.47
C ASN A 71 16.67 -11.95 12.83
N LEU A 72 17.44 -13.02 13.08
CA LEU A 72 17.37 -13.88 14.28
C LEU A 72 17.45 -13.16 15.64
N ASN A 73 18.08 -11.98 15.68
CA ASN A 73 18.40 -11.26 16.92
C ASN A 73 17.61 -9.96 17.10
N ILE A 74 16.59 -9.69 16.28
CA ILE A 74 15.79 -8.47 16.44
C ILE A 74 14.81 -8.67 17.60
N PRO A 75 14.77 -7.78 18.60
CA PRO A 75 13.89 -7.94 19.74
C PRO A 75 12.42 -7.90 19.35
N LEU A 76 11.60 -8.82 19.90
CA LEU A 76 10.17 -8.93 19.57
C LEU A 76 9.39 -7.61 19.65
N TRP A 77 9.71 -6.77 20.62
CA TRP A 77 9.07 -5.45 20.76
C TRP A 77 9.36 -4.50 19.58
N TRP A 78 10.45 -4.71 18.83
CA TRP A 78 10.79 -3.90 17.67
C TRP A 78 10.02 -4.33 16.43
N TRP A 79 10.00 -5.63 16.11
CA TRP A 79 9.54 -6.15 14.81
C TRP A 79 8.16 -6.80 14.84
N ASN A 80 7.60 -7.10 16.01
CA ASN A 80 6.29 -7.74 16.06
C ASN A 80 5.18 -6.77 15.63
N ARG A 81 4.37 -7.19 14.65
CA ARG A 81 3.15 -6.48 14.26
C ARG A 81 2.13 -6.43 15.39
N SER A 82 2.04 -7.46 16.23
CA SER A 82 1.13 -7.49 17.38
C SER A 82 1.70 -6.80 18.63
N LEU A 83 0.80 -6.19 19.40
CA LEU A 83 1.07 -5.58 20.72
C LEU A 83 1.09 -6.58 21.89
N PHE A 84 1.12 -7.90 21.63
CA PHE A 84 1.08 -8.89 22.71
C PHE A 84 2.13 -8.62 23.79
N CYS A 85 1.64 -8.58 25.03
CA CYS A 85 2.38 -8.56 26.28
C CYS A 85 3.41 -7.44 26.55
N LYS A 86 3.58 -6.36 25.76
CA LYS A 86 4.30 -5.13 26.22
C LYS A 86 3.87 -3.81 25.53
N PRO A 87 4.01 -2.67 26.23
CA PRO A 87 3.53 -1.37 25.78
C PRO A 87 4.54 -0.68 24.87
N LEU A 88 4.10 -0.11 23.75
CA LEU A 88 4.87 0.92 23.04
C LEU A 88 4.01 2.13 22.72
N HIS A 89 3.48 2.74 23.79
CA HIS A 89 2.81 4.04 23.72
C HIS A 89 3.71 5.18 23.17
N ARG A 90 5.02 4.91 22.96
CA ARG A 90 6.05 5.86 22.49
C ARG A 90 6.54 5.65 21.04
N CYS A 91 6.22 4.52 20.39
CA CYS A 91 6.67 4.23 19.01
C CYS A 91 5.56 4.50 17.98
N VAL A 92 4.90 5.65 18.05
CA VAL A 92 3.94 6.01 16.99
C VAL A 92 4.68 6.80 15.94
N PRO A 93 4.54 6.46 14.64
CA PRO A 93 5.09 7.31 13.59
C PRO A 93 4.49 8.72 13.71
N GLY A 94 5.26 9.68 14.24
CA GLY A 94 4.83 11.10 14.34
C GLY A 94 4.51 11.71 12.97
N ALA A 95 4.99 11.03 11.93
CA ALA A 95 4.69 11.16 10.53
C ALA A 95 3.22 11.02 10.12
N LYS A 96 2.49 10.12 10.79
CA LYS A 96 1.13 9.69 10.45
C LYS A 96 0.20 10.18 11.57
N LYS A 97 -0.88 10.88 11.19
CA LYS A 97 -1.64 11.73 12.11
C LYS A 97 -2.88 11.05 12.69
N THR A 98 -3.31 9.92 12.13
CA THR A 98 -4.58 9.27 12.49
C THR A 98 -4.32 7.86 12.98
N ARG A 99 -5.12 7.44 13.97
CA ARG A 99 -5.20 6.06 14.45
C ARG A 99 -6.66 5.62 14.41
N SER A 100 -6.90 4.39 14.01
CA SER A 100 -8.18 3.69 14.14
C SER A 100 -7.91 2.22 14.44
N ARG A 101 -8.89 1.49 14.96
CA ARG A 101 -8.83 0.04 15.04
C ARG A 101 -9.50 -0.63 13.85
N ILE A 102 -9.11 -1.87 13.57
CA ILE A 102 -9.82 -2.77 12.65
C ILE A 102 -11.10 -3.28 13.34
N SER A 103 -11.04 -3.52 14.65
CA SER A 103 -12.14 -4.00 15.49
C SER A 103 -13.16 -2.93 15.89
N ASP A 104 -12.81 -1.65 15.80
CA ASP A 104 -13.79 -0.57 15.98
C ASP A 104 -14.83 -0.67 14.85
N ASP A 105 -16.08 -0.26 15.12
CA ASP A 105 -17.18 -0.25 14.15
C ASP A 105 -16.66 0.08 12.75
N SER A 106 -16.60 -0.97 11.92
CA SER A 106 -15.85 -1.12 10.66
C SER A 106 -15.97 0.06 9.69
N SER A 107 -16.98 0.90 9.90
CA SER A 107 -17.24 2.07 9.11
C SER A 107 -16.14 3.14 9.17
N LYS A 108 -15.47 3.40 10.31
CA LYS A 108 -14.58 4.57 10.40
C LYS A 108 -13.27 4.38 9.62
N LEU A 109 -12.52 3.31 9.90
CA LEU A 109 -11.23 3.08 9.23
C LEU A 109 -11.42 2.92 7.72
N VAL A 110 -12.45 2.17 7.30
CA VAL A 110 -12.77 1.96 5.88
C VAL A 110 -13.12 3.27 5.18
N LYS A 111 -14.03 4.08 5.75
CA LYS A 111 -14.38 5.40 5.20
C LYS A 111 -13.18 6.34 5.11
N ASP A 112 -12.31 6.27 6.12
CA ASP A 112 -11.15 7.13 6.24
C ASP A 112 -10.09 6.81 5.18
N MET A 113 -9.91 5.53 4.85
CA MET A 113 -8.90 5.02 3.91
C MET A 113 -9.39 4.98 2.46
N LEU A 114 -10.68 4.69 2.24
CA LEU A 114 -11.28 4.50 0.92
C LEU A 114 -12.14 5.71 0.55
N GLY A 115 -11.49 6.84 0.28
CA GLY A 115 -12.17 8.04 -0.23
C GLY A 115 -12.51 7.94 -1.71
N PRO A 116 -13.49 8.72 -2.22
CA PRO A 116 -13.83 8.74 -3.64
C PRO A 116 -12.71 9.33 -4.50
N SER A 117 -12.71 8.98 -5.79
CA SER A 117 -11.82 9.54 -6.81
C SER A 117 -12.63 10.26 -7.89
N PRO A 118 -12.24 11.48 -8.30
CA PRO A 118 -12.86 12.15 -9.45
C PRO A 118 -12.53 11.45 -10.79
N ASN A 119 -11.51 10.58 -10.77
CA ASN A 119 -10.95 9.91 -11.94
C ASN A 119 -11.03 8.38 -11.80
N SER A 120 -12.02 7.88 -11.07
CA SER A 120 -12.11 6.45 -10.75
C SER A 120 -12.13 5.59 -12.02
N GLN A 121 -12.69 6.10 -13.11
CA GLN A 121 -12.71 5.47 -14.44
C GLN A 121 -11.34 5.19 -15.06
N PHE A 122 -10.26 5.81 -14.56
CA PHE A 122 -8.89 5.56 -15.02
C PHE A 122 -8.10 4.62 -14.11
N ILE A 123 -8.66 4.28 -12.95
CA ILE A 123 -8.03 3.35 -12.01
C ILE A 123 -8.17 1.92 -12.56
N PRO A 124 -7.09 1.11 -12.61
CA PRO A 124 -7.18 -0.30 -12.94
C PRO A 124 -8.20 -1.02 -12.05
N GLU A 125 -9.00 -1.91 -12.63
CA GLU A 125 -10.09 -2.61 -11.94
C GLU A 125 -9.64 -3.23 -10.60
N PRO A 126 -8.47 -3.89 -10.49
CA PRO A 126 -8.06 -4.51 -9.23
C PRO A 126 -7.84 -3.51 -8.08
N PHE A 127 -7.67 -2.22 -8.37
CA PHE A 127 -7.52 -1.16 -7.36
C PHE A 127 -8.72 -0.23 -7.24
N ARG A 128 -9.55 -0.14 -8.28
CA ARG A 128 -10.63 0.84 -8.38
C ARG A 128 -11.60 0.68 -7.22
N ASN A 129 -11.72 1.73 -6.40
CA ASN A 129 -12.61 1.78 -5.25
C ASN A 129 -12.46 0.59 -4.29
N LYS A 130 -11.26 0.01 -4.18
CA LYS A 130 -11.00 -1.13 -3.29
C LYS A 130 -10.09 -0.72 -2.15
N LEU A 131 -10.43 -1.18 -0.95
CA LEU A 131 -9.52 -1.24 0.18
C LEU A 131 -8.93 -2.65 0.23
N ILE A 132 -7.61 -2.72 0.17
CA ILE A 132 -6.88 -3.97 -0.01
C ILE A 132 -6.09 -4.27 1.26
N TRP A 133 -6.27 -5.46 1.80
CA TRP A 133 -5.43 -6.04 2.84
C TRP A 133 -4.24 -6.76 2.20
N THR A 134 -3.03 -6.41 2.61
CA THR A 134 -1.82 -7.14 2.21
C THR A 134 -1.65 -8.39 3.08
N GLU A 135 -2.56 -9.36 2.90
CA GLU A 135 -2.49 -10.69 3.53
C GLU A 135 -1.11 -11.32 3.28
N ASP A 136 -0.56 -12.03 4.27
CA ASP A 136 0.78 -12.65 4.23
C ASP A 136 1.98 -11.72 4.00
N ASN A 137 1.78 -10.40 4.08
CA ASN A 137 2.88 -9.45 4.08
C ASN A 137 3.56 -9.41 5.45
N VAL A 138 4.87 -9.69 5.49
CA VAL A 138 5.68 -9.58 6.71
C VAL A 138 6.06 -8.12 7.05
N ALA A 139 5.88 -7.19 6.11
CA ALA A 139 6.04 -5.76 6.39
C ALA A 139 4.93 -5.26 7.33
N PRO A 140 5.10 -4.10 8.00
CA PRO A 140 4.12 -3.59 8.97
C PRO A 140 2.89 -2.98 8.29
N GLU A 141 2.88 -2.99 6.96
CA GLU A 141 1.79 -2.54 6.11
C GLU A 141 0.60 -3.50 6.24
N THR A 142 -0.60 -2.96 6.40
CA THR A 142 -1.81 -3.80 6.58
C THR A 142 -2.86 -3.50 5.52
N LEU A 143 -3.32 -2.26 5.41
CA LEU A 143 -4.36 -1.85 4.49
C LEU A 143 -3.85 -0.76 3.56
N VAL A 144 -4.20 -0.87 2.27
CA VAL A 144 -3.85 0.10 1.24
C VAL A 144 -5.06 0.41 0.35
N SER A 145 -5.20 1.66 -0.04
CA SER A 145 -6.13 2.12 -1.06
C SER A 145 -5.38 3.04 -2.03
N PHE A 146 -5.62 2.83 -3.32
CA PHE A 146 -5.04 3.66 -4.37
C PHE A 146 -6.03 4.70 -4.90
N ASN A 147 -7.23 4.79 -4.30
CA ASN A 147 -8.34 5.52 -4.91
C ASN A 147 -8.08 7.03 -5.04
N ARG A 148 -7.39 7.63 -4.07
CA ARG A 148 -7.03 9.05 -4.06
C ARG A 148 -5.64 9.36 -4.62
N TRP A 149 -5.06 8.43 -5.37
CA TRP A 149 -3.90 8.74 -6.19
C TRP A 149 -4.31 9.62 -7.38
N ALA A 150 -3.36 10.30 -7.99
CA ALA A 150 -3.60 10.99 -9.24
C ALA A 150 -3.65 9.95 -10.36
N TRP A 151 -4.68 9.99 -11.21
CA TRP A 151 -4.92 9.02 -12.27
C TRP A 151 -5.26 9.72 -13.58
N ARG A 152 -4.78 9.16 -14.69
CA ARG A 152 -5.12 9.58 -16.05
C ARG A 152 -5.18 8.38 -16.99
N SER A 153 -5.72 8.59 -18.18
CA SER A 153 -5.64 7.60 -19.25
C SER A 153 -4.19 7.38 -19.72
N GLN A 154 -3.91 6.22 -20.31
CA GLN A 154 -2.64 5.99 -20.99
C GLN A 154 -2.59 6.85 -22.27
N VAL A 155 -1.50 7.61 -22.44
CA VAL A 155 -1.32 8.53 -23.59
C VAL A 155 -0.17 8.04 -24.48
N GLU A 156 -0.18 8.43 -25.76
CA GLU A 156 0.72 7.89 -26.80
C GLU A 156 2.23 8.12 -26.52
N GLY A 157 2.59 9.01 -25.60
CA GLY A 157 3.97 9.13 -25.09
C GLY A 157 4.19 8.47 -23.74
N GLY A 158 3.17 8.39 -22.88
CA GLY A 158 3.27 8.18 -21.43
C GLY A 158 2.63 6.88 -20.94
N ARG A 159 3.46 6.03 -20.33
CA ARG A 159 3.03 4.75 -19.72
C ARG A 159 2.58 4.90 -18.26
N VAL A 160 2.88 6.03 -17.62
CA VAL A 160 2.42 6.32 -16.26
C VAL A 160 0.94 6.73 -16.28
N ILE A 161 0.11 5.86 -15.72
CA ILE A 161 -1.34 6.03 -15.60
C ILE A 161 -1.77 6.46 -14.19
N GLY A 162 -0.88 6.31 -13.19
CA GLY A 162 -1.14 6.70 -11.82
C GLY A 162 0.10 7.21 -11.10
N LEU A 163 -0.09 8.13 -10.16
CA LEU A 163 0.96 8.67 -9.29
C LEU A 163 0.42 8.87 -7.89
N GLY A 164 1.09 8.30 -6.90
CA GLY A 164 0.67 8.38 -5.50
C GLY A 164 1.80 8.57 -4.52
N SER A 165 1.54 9.26 -3.42
CA SER A 165 2.44 9.27 -2.27
C SER A 165 2.14 8.07 -1.36
N LEU A 166 3.16 7.29 -1.03
CA LEU A 166 3.05 6.16 -0.10
C LEU A 166 2.77 6.61 1.34
N LYS A 167 2.89 7.91 1.61
CA LYS A 167 2.52 8.51 2.89
C LYS A 167 1.02 8.36 3.18
N TYR A 168 0.17 8.38 2.17
CA TYR A 168 -1.28 8.46 2.33
C TYR A 168 -1.97 7.15 1.96
N ASP A 169 -3.14 6.93 2.55
CA ASP A 169 -4.04 5.79 2.25
C ASP A 169 -3.36 4.43 2.33
N TRP A 170 -2.36 4.38 3.21
CA TRP A 170 -1.55 3.21 3.51
C TRP A 170 -1.36 3.14 5.03
N THR A 171 -1.89 2.09 5.66
CA THR A 171 -1.74 1.88 7.09
C THR A 171 -0.47 1.12 7.41
N VAL A 172 0.13 1.50 8.53
CA VAL A 172 1.16 0.73 9.21
C VAL A 172 0.66 0.39 10.60
N ASP A 173 1.10 -0.74 11.16
CA ASP A 173 0.88 -1.01 12.59
C ASP A 173 1.55 0.05 13.48
N ASN A 174 1.19 0.05 14.77
CA ASN A 174 1.75 0.96 15.76
C ASN A 174 3.00 0.43 16.49
N SER A 175 3.72 -0.53 15.89
CA SER A 175 4.99 -1.04 16.42
C SER A 175 6.15 -0.08 16.11
N CYS A 176 7.34 -0.30 16.69
CA CYS A 176 8.52 0.50 16.32
C CYS A 176 8.95 0.26 14.87
N TRP A 177 8.77 -0.95 14.33
CA TRP A 177 8.97 -1.23 12.90
C TRP A 177 7.97 -0.47 12.03
N GLY A 178 6.69 -0.46 12.39
CA GLY A 178 5.66 0.36 11.75
C GLY A 178 5.99 1.86 11.80
N ALA A 179 6.57 2.34 12.91
CA ALA A 179 7.01 3.72 13.03
C ALA A 179 8.17 4.07 12.09
N ALA A 180 9.21 3.23 12.06
CA ALA A 180 10.36 3.41 11.17
C ALA A 180 9.90 3.34 9.69
N PHE A 181 9.07 2.37 9.36
CA PHE A 181 8.53 2.20 8.02
C PHE A 181 7.64 3.38 7.60
N GLY A 182 6.78 3.85 8.50
CA GLY A 182 5.95 5.04 8.28
C GLY A 182 6.77 6.30 8.03
N PHE A 183 7.95 6.43 8.66
CA PHE A 183 8.92 7.50 8.35
C PHE A 183 9.50 7.36 6.94
N PHE A 184 9.92 6.14 6.56
CA PHE A 184 10.42 5.86 5.20
C PHE A 184 9.38 6.13 4.11
N GLN A 185 8.10 5.84 4.35
CA GLN A 185 7.04 6.11 3.39
C GLN A 185 6.76 7.61 3.18
N GLN A 186 7.10 8.49 4.13
CA GLN A 186 6.72 9.91 4.05
C GLN A 186 7.29 10.65 2.85
N THR A 187 8.46 10.24 2.40
CA THR A 187 9.19 10.86 1.30
C THR A 187 9.02 10.09 0.00
N ARG A 188 8.27 9.00 0.00
CA ARG A 188 8.16 8.11 -1.15
C ARG A 188 6.88 8.32 -1.95
N PHE A 189 7.06 8.19 -3.25
CA PHE A 189 6.01 8.17 -4.25
C PHE A 189 6.09 6.88 -5.05
N ALA A 190 5.02 6.55 -5.75
CA ALA A 190 5.01 5.48 -6.72
C ALA A 190 4.28 5.93 -7.98
N THR A 191 4.87 5.62 -9.13
CA THR A 191 4.16 5.65 -10.41
C THR A 191 3.55 4.29 -10.69
N VAL A 192 2.42 4.25 -11.38
CA VAL A 192 1.72 3.03 -11.81
C VAL A 192 1.77 2.95 -13.33
N GLN A 193 2.14 1.78 -13.83
CA GLN A 193 2.14 1.43 -15.25
C GLN A 193 1.39 0.10 -15.43
N ALA A 194 0.73 -0.07 -16.57
CA ALA A 194 0.03 -1.32 -16.91
C ALA A 194 0.63 -1.94 -18.18
N SER A 195 0.70 -3.26 -18.22
CA SER A 195 1.15 -3.99 -19.41
C SER A 195 0.11 -3.88 -20.53
N PRO A 196 0.52 -3.96 -21.81
CA PRO A 196 -0.41 -3.91 -22.95
C PRO A 196 -1.49 -5.01 -22.93
N ASP A 197 -1.17 -6.17 -22.38
CA ASP A 197 -2.11 -7.30 -22.24
C ASP A 197 -3.00 -7.21 -20.99
N GLY A 198 -2.81 -6.18 -20.15
CA GLY A 198 -3.57 -5.96 -18.92
C GLY A 198 -3.32 -6.98 -17.82
N LYS A 199 -2.31 -7.86 -17.94
CA LYS A 199 -2.02 -8.90 -16.93
C LYS A 199 -1.11 -8.43 -15.82
N TRP A 200 -0.36 -7.36 -16.04
CA TRP A 200 0.65 -6.86 -15.11
C TRP A 200 0.46 -5.38 -14.83
N LEU A 201 0.63 -5.03 -13.57
CA LEU A 201 0.79 -3.67 -13.10
C LEU A 201 2.18 -3.55 -12.47
N ALA A 202 2.89 -2.47 -12.80
CA ALA A 202 4.20 -2.16 -12.25
C ALA A 202 4.10 -0.87 -11.45
N LEU A 203 4.48 -0.93 -10.17
CA LEU A 203 4.59 0.21 -9.28
C LEU A 203 6.07 0.54 -9.09
N TYR A 204 6.54 1.65 -9.67
CA TYR A 204 7.93 2.08 -9.51
C TYR A 204 8.01 3.05 -8.33
N THR A 205 8.66 2.62 -7.24
CA THR A 205 8.74 3.37 -5.98
C THR A 205 9.96 4.29 -5.95
N LEU A 206 9.74 5.58 -5.76
CA LEU A 206 10.74 6.64 -5.81
C LEU A 206 10.84 7.34 -4.46
N SER A 207 12.05 7.76 -4.06
CA SER A 207 12.26 8.58 -2.84
C SER A 207 12.51 10.07 -3.13
N SER A 208 12.86 10.36 -4.38
CA SER A 208 12.94 11.67 -5.03
C SER A 208 13.00 11.39 -6.54
N PRO A 209 12.80 12.38 -7.43
CA PRO A 209 13.07 12.18 -8.85
C PRO A 209 14.50 11.66 -9.02
N GLU A 210 15.48 12.28 -8.36
CA GLU A 210 16.92 12.00 -8.53
C GLU A 210 17.44 10.64 -8.03
N LYS A 211 16.57 9.71 -7.61
CA LYS A 211 17.00 8.43 -7.04
C LYS A 211 16.37 7.24 -7.75
N VAL A 212 17.22 6.26 -8.05
CA VAL A 212 16.79 4.95 -8.56
C VAL A 212 15.80 4.32 -7.59
N GLY A 213 14.64 3.96 -8.13
CA GLY A 213 13.55 3.32 -7.44
C GLY A 213 13.62 1.80 -7.51
N ASN A 214 12.59 1.15 -6.96
CA ASN A 214 12.40 -0.29 -7.15
C ASN A 214 11.00 -0.56 -7.69
N TYR A 215 10.90 -1.55 -8.59
CA TYR A 215 9.62 -2.04 -9.06
C TYR A 215 8.98 -3.01 -8.08
N LEU A 216 7.68 -2.80 -7.88
CA LEU A 216 6.76 -3.74 -7.27
C LEU A 216 5.84 -4.22 -8.39
N PHE A 217 5.88 -5.52 -8.68
CA PHE A 217 5.05 -6.10 -9.72
C PHE A 217 3.78 -6.67 -9.10
N MET A 218 2.67 -6.47 -9.79
CA MET A 218 1.37 -7.04 -9.43
C MET A 218 0.82 -7.75 -10.66
N TYR A 219 0.68 -9.06 -10.55
CA TYR A 219 0.02 -9.87 -11.55
C TYR A 219 -1.49 -9.90 -11.26
N ILE A 220 -2.29 -9.74 -12.29
CA ILE A 220 -3.74 -9.88 -12.24
C ILE A 220 -4.05 -11.32 -12.59
N VAL A 221 -4.65 -12.05 -11.66
CA VAL A 221 -5.01 -13.46 -11.86
C VAL A 221 -5.94 -13.59 -13.06
N GLN A 222 -5.63 -14.52 -13.95
CA GLN A 222 -6.35 -14.74 -15.20
C GLN A 222 -7.28 -15.96 -15.09
N GLU A 223 -8.23 -16.06 -16.01
CA GLU A 223 -9.04 -17.27 -16.15
C GLU A 223 -8.15 -18.48 -16.47
N GLY A 224 -8.39 -19.60 -15.79
CA GLY A 224 -7.59 -20.83 -15.91
C GLY A 224 -6.32 -20.86 -15.06
N ASP A 225 -5.98 -19.77 -14.35
CA ASP A 225 -4.91 -19.82 -13.35
C ASP A 225 -5.34 -20.63 -12.14
N GLU A 226 -4.57 -21.66 -11.79
CA GLU A 226 -4.72 -22.44 -10.57
C GLU A 226 -3.47 -22.29 -9.71
N PHE A 227 -3.67 -22.06 -8.41
CA PHE A 227 -2.61 -21.95 -7.43
C PHE A 227 -2.80 -23.02 -6.36
N THR A 228 -1.70 -23.65 -5.95
CA THR A 228 -1.70 -24.70 -4.93
C THR A 228 -0.80 -24.34 -3.76
N THR A 229 -1.11 -24.86 -2.59
CA THR A 229 -0.20 -24.86 -1.44
C THR A 229 0.98 -25.83 -1.68
N PRO A 230 2.03 -25.81 -0.84
CA PRO A 230 3.19 -26.70 -1.01
C PRO A 230 2.88 -28.20 -0.91
N ASP A 231 1.80 -28.58 -0.23
CA ASP A 231 1.27 -29.95 -0.13
C ASP A 231 0.34 -30.32 -1.30
N GLY A 232 0.14 -29.42 -2.27
CA GLY A 232 -0.61 -29.68 -3.50
C GLY A 232 -2.11 -29.43 -3.40
N LYS A 233 -2.62 -28.83 -2.32
CA LYS A 233 -4.04 -28.47 -2.21
C LYS A 233 -4.32 -27.18 -2.99
N ILE A 234 -5.42 -27.17 -3.75
CA ILE A 234 -5.86 -25.97 -4.48
C ILE A 234 -6.27 -24.87 -3.49
N ILE A 235 -5.90 -23.63 -3.81
CA ILE A 235 -6.26 -22.44 -3.05
C ILE A 235 -7.54 -21.84 -3.66
N ASP A 236 -8.70 -22.33 -3.19
CA ASP A 236 -10.01 -22.05 -3.79
C ASP A 236 -10.50 -20.59 -3.68
N ASN A 237 -9.83 -19.77 -2.87
CA ASN A 237 -10.20 -18.37 -2.63
C ASN A 237 -9.39 -17.36 -3.47
N ILE A 238 -8.63 -17.84 -4.46
CA ILE A 238 -7.98 -16.99 -5.48
C ILE A 238 -8.78 -17.11 -6.78
N LYS A 239 -9.19 -15.98 -7.36
CA LYS A 239 -10.09 -15.91 -8.51
C LYS A 239 -9.55 -14.97 -9.59
N PRO A 240 -10.00 -15.10 -10.86
CA PRO A 240 -9.68 -14.13 -11.90
C PRO A 240 -10.02 -12.70 -11.46
N GLY A 241 -9.08 -11.77 -11.68
CA GLY A 241 -9.15 -10.38 -11.21
C GLY A 241 -8.50 -10.12 -9.85
N ASP A 242 -8.20 -11.16 -9.06
CA ASP A 242 -7.39 -11.01 -7.84
C ASP A 242 -5.95 -10.59 -8.18
N ILE A 243 -5.25 -10.06 -7.17
CA ILE A 243 -3.87 -9.60 -7.32
C ILE A 243 -2.93 -10.63 -6.71
N ALA A 244 -1.83 -10.91 -7.40
CA ALA A 244 -0.63 -11.50 -6.83
C ALA A 244 0.46 -10.43 -6.81
N ARG A 245 1.01 -10.09 -5.63
CA ARG A 245 2.15 -9.18 -5.53
C ARG A 245 3.44 -9.98 -5.62
N LEU A 246 4.36 -9.55 -6.48
CA LEU A 246 5.67 -10.15 -6.68
C LEU A 246 6.78 -9.11 -6.56
N SER A 247 7.95 -9.54 -6.08
CA SER A 247 9.16 -8.73 -6.07
C SER A 247 10.38 -9.62 -6.08
N TRP A 248 11.33 -9.32 -6.95
CA TRP A 248 12.59 -10.03 -7.10
C TRP A 248 13.72 -9.25 -6.43
N VAL A 249 14.70 -9.96 -5.88
CA VAL A 249 15.96 -9.35 -5.40
C VAL A 249 16.92 -9.22 -6.57
N GLY A 250 17.41 -8.02 -6.82
CA GLY A 250 18.26 -7.72 -7.96
C GLY A 250 17.70 -6.53 -8.72
N THR A 251 18.56 -5.61 -9.16
CA THR A 251 18.14 -4.34 -9.76
C THR A 251 17.64 -4.46 -11.19
N ASP A 252 17.64 -5.66 -11.78
CA ASP A 252 17.11 -5.87 -13.14
C ASP A 252 15.59 -6.13 -13.06
N PRO A 253 14.73 -5.18 -13.47
CA PRO A 253 13.28 -5.37 -13.44
C PRO A 253 12.77 -6.37 -14.50
N TYR A 254 13.64 -6.81 -15.39
CA TYR A 254 13.37 -7.84 -16.39
C TYR A 254 13.78 -9.24 -15.91
N GLU A 255 14.26 -9.36 -14.67
CA GLU A 255 14.55 -10.64 -14.03
C GLU A 255 13.26 -11.28 -13.49
N CYS A 256 12.70 -12.20 -14.27
CA CYS A 256 11.48 -12.95 -13.90
C CYS A 256 11.80 -14.35 -13.34
N ASP A 257 12.97 -14.52 -12.73
CA ASP A 257 13.41 -15.79 -12.15
C ASP A 257 12.75 -16.00 -10.77
N ASN A 258 11.78 -16.91 -10.71
CA ASN A 258 11.04 -17.22 -9.49
C ASN A 258 11.92 -17.73 -8.34
N SER A 259 13.13 -18.23 -8.60
CA SER A 259 14.08 -18.61 -7.55
C SER A 259 14.67 -17.41 -6.78
N LYS A 260 14.51 -16.19 -7.33
CA LYS A 260 15.01 -14.92 -6.77
C LYS A 260 13.91 -14.03 -6.19
N LEU A 261 12.68 -14.56 -6.07
CA LEU A 261 11.59 -13.83 -5.42
C LEU A 261 11.96 -13.54 -3.96
N SER A 262 11.80 -12.29 -3.53
CA SER A 262 11.85 -11.88 -2.12
C SER A 262 10.48 -11.71 -1.50
N TYR A 263 9.47 -11.42 -2.32
CA TYR A 263 8.09 -11.30 -1.87
C TYR A 263 7.14 -11.95 -2.85
N TYR A 264 6.23 -12.75 -2.30
CA TYR A 264 5.06 -13.25 -2.98
C TYR A 264 3.91 -13.32 -1.98
N TYR A 265 2.75 -12.77 -2.31
CA TYR A 265 1.49 -12.93 -1.56
C TYR A 265 0.30 -12.45 -2.40
N PHE A 266 -0.91 -12.80 -1.96
CA PHE A 266 -2.17 -12.42 -2.60
C PHE A 266 -2.91 -11.40 -1.75
N PRO A 267 -2.85 -10.09 -2.08
CA PRO A 267 -3.67 -9.11 -1.39
C PRO A 267 -5.18 -9.42 -1.53
N LYS A 268 -5.94 -9.13 -0.48
CA LYS A 268 -7.39 -9.39 -0.41
C LYS A 268 -8.19 -8.10 -0.38
N VAL A 269 -9.25 -8.01 -1.17
CA VAL A 269 -10.20 -6.89 -1.09
C VAL A 269 -11.05 -7.07 0.17
N VAL A 270 -10.99 -6.10 1.09
CA VAL A 270 -11.75 -6.13 2.35
C VAL A 270 -12.93 -5.16 2.36
N ALA A 271 -12.93 -4.16 1.48
CA ALA A 271 -14.07 -3.28 1.26
C ALA A 271 -14.03 -2.68 -0.15
N THR A 272 -15.21 -2.36 -0.67
CA THR A 272 -15.42 -1.67 -1.94
C THR A 272 -16.24 -0.40 -1.71
N LEU A 273 -15.93 0.68 -2.41
CA LEU A 273 -16.76 1.89 -2.44
C LEU A 273 -17.64 1.83 -3.69
N ASN A 274 -18.95 1.78 -3.47
CA ASN A 274 -19.92 1.84 -4.56
C ASN A 274 -20.00 3.28 -5.09
N GLU A 275 -19.55 3.50 -6.32
CA GLU A 275 -19.48 4.85 -6.92
C GLU A 275 -20.84 5.52 -7.02
N SER A 276 -21.89 4.74 -7.27
CA SER A 276 -23.24 5.28 -7.52
C SER A 276 -23.94 5.72 -6.24
N THR A 277 -23.72 5.02 -5.13
CA THR A 277 -24.38 5.27 -3.85
C THR A 277 -23.49 5.99 -2.85
N GLY A 278 -22.17 5.97 -3.06
CA GLY A 278 -21.16 6.44 -2.09
C GLY A 278 -21.03 5.56 -0.85
N VAL A 279 -21.64 4.37 -0.86
CA VAL A 279 -21.65 3.43 0.28
C VAL A 279 -20.43 2.53 0.24
N HIS A 280 -19.79 2.33 1.39
CA HIS A 280 -18.74 1.32 1.58
C HIS A 280 -19.37 -0.03 1.90
N GLU A 281 -19.07 -1.02 1.07
CA GLU A 281 -19.53 -2.40 1.18
C GLU A 281 -18.34 -3.27 1.64
N LEU A 282 -18.47 -3.98 2.76
CA LEU A 282 -17.41 -4.87 3.24
C LEU A 282 -17.44 -6.19 2.45
N ASN A 283 -16.26 -6.77 2.26
CA ASN A 283 -16.16 -8.17 1.90
C ASN A 283 -16.20 -8.99 3.20
N ASP A 284 -17.34 -9.59 3.51
CA ASP A 284 -17.59 -10.26 4.80
C ASP A 284 -16.53 -11.31 5.14
N ILE A 285 -16.09 -12.11 4.16
CA ILE A 285 -15.13 -13.20 4.37
C ILE A 285 -13.74 -12.63 4.66
N HIS A 286 -13.24 -11.76 3.78
CA HIS A 286 -11.89 -11.22 3.94
C HIS A 286 -11.78 -10.27 5.13
N TYR A 287 -12.83 -9.49 5.42
CA TYR A 287 -12.86 -8.63 6.58
C TYR A 287 -12.94 -9.43 7.88
N ALA A 288 -13.71 -10.52 7.93
CA ALA A 288 -13.74 -11.41 9.10
C ALA A 288 -12.37 -12.04 9.37
N ASN A 289 -11.65 -12.49 8.34
CA ASN A 289 -10.30 -13.02 8.48
C ASN A 289 -9.31 -11.95 8.96
N LEU A 290 -9.36 -10.74 8.38
CA LEU A 290 -8.57 -9.60 8.82
C LEU A 290 -8.84 -9.30 10.31
N LEU A 291 -10.11 -9.23 10.69
CA LEU A 291 -10.53 -8.97 12.06
C LEU A 291 -10.03 -10.06 13.01
N GLN A 292 -10.18 -11.32 12.63
CA GLN A 292 -9.66 -12.46 13.39
C GLN A 292 -8.16 -12.31 13.62
N ASN A 293 -7.37 -12.02 12.58
CA ASN A 293 -5.91 -11.83 12.72
C ASN A 293 -5.56 -10.61 13.58
N ALA A 294 -6.40 -9.57 13.61
CA ALA A 294 -6.21 -8.36 14.40
C ALA A 294 -6.53 -8.55 15.89
N THR A 295 -7.51 -9.41 16.19
CA THR A 295 -8.01 -9.64 17.55
C THR A 295 -7.63 -11.02 18.09
N ASN A 296 -6.82 -11.79 17.37
CA ASN A 296 -6.41 -13.12 17.78
C ASN A 296 -5.70 -13.05 19.13
N ASP A 297 -5.91 -14.04 19.99
CA ASP A 297 -5.06 -14.26 21.16
C ASP A 297 -4.04 -15.33 20.79
N SER A 298 -2.75 -14.97 20.72
CA SER A 298 -1.73 -15.92 20.31
C SER A 298 -1.39 -16.92 21.43
N ASP A 299 -1.76 -18.19 21.25
CA ASP A 299 -1.36 -19.30 22.13
C ASP A 299 0.18 -19.49 22.23
N LYS A 300 0.94 -18.92 21.27
CA LYS A 300 2.41 -19.00 21.22
C LYS A 300 3.11 -17.97 22.13
N CYS A 301 2.36 -17.11 22.81
CA CYS A 301 2.88 -16.11 23.76
C CYS A 301 3.82 -16.73 24.81
N CYS A 302 3.45 -17.91 25.33
CA CYS A 302 4.20 -18.69 26.34
C CYS A 302 5.49 -19.34 25.81
N GLN A 303 5.71 -19.37 24.48
CA GLN A 303 6.88 -20.00 23.84
C GLN A 303 7.97 -18.99 23.47
N THR A 304 7.78 -17.71 23.79
CA THR A 304 8.81 -16.68 23.61
C THR A 304 9.77 -16.67 24.80
N CYS A 305 11.06 -16.37 24.60
CA CYS A 305 12.03 -16.18 25.70
C CYS A 305 11.69 -14.91 26.51
N CYS A 306 10.64 -14.98 27.32
CA CYS A 306 10.13 -13.86 28.12
C CYS A 306 9.94 -12.57 27.28
N TYR A 307 9.41 -12.70 26.05
CA TYR A 307 9.08 -11.57 25.18
C TYR A 307 10.28 -10.77 24.65
N THR A 308 11.49 -11.33 24.71
CA THR A 308 12.71 -10.63 24.26
C THR A 308 13.12 -11.00 22.83
N CYS A 309 13.06 -12.28 22.43
CA CYS A 309 13.38 -12.75 21.08
C CYS A 309 12.55 -13.96 20.63
N THR A 310 12.49 -14.18 19.31
CA THR A 310 12.01 -15.41 18.64
C THR A 310 13.15 -16.32 18.20
N CYS A 311 14.32 -16.13 18.80
CA CYS A 311 15.54 -16.91 18.67
C CYS A 311 15.29 -18.45 18.74
N CYS A 312 14.25 -18.91 19.44
CA CYS A 312 13.88 -20.34 19.54
C CYS A 312 12.85 -20.81 18.50
N TRP A 313 12.32 -19.94 17.65
CA TRP A 313 11.33 -20.28 16.63
C TRP A 313 12.00 -20.56 15.29
N SER A 314 11.41 -21.48 14.53
CA SER A 314 11.75 -21.69 13.11
C SER A 314 11.43 -20.43 12.28
N ALA A 315 11.97 -20.34 11.06
CA ALA A 315 11.64 -19.25 10.15
C ALA A 315 10.14 -19.25 9.81
N GLU A 316 9.59 -20.45 9.59
CA GLU A 316 8.18 -20.70 9.33
C GLU A 316 7.32 -20.21 10.50
N ASP A 317 7.65 -20.60 11.74
CA ASP A 317 6.89 -20.17 12.93
C ASP A 317 6.86 -18.65 13.11
N ARG A 318 7.97 -17.97 12.77
CA ARG A 318 8.03 -16.50 12.82
C ARG A 318 7.17 -15.87 11.74
N PHE A 319 7.23 -16.41 10.52
CA PHE A 319 6.37 -15.96 9.43
C PHE A 319 4.90 -16.11 9.81
N GLU A 320 4.47 -17.31 10.21
CA GLU A 320 3.08 -17.59 10.61
C GLU A 320 2.65 -16.67 11.76
N PHE A 321 3.53 -16.43 12.73
CA PHE A 321 3.22 -15.50 13.80
C PHE A 321 3.04 -14.07 13.31
N GLN A 322 3.89 -13.55 12.41
CA GLN A 322 3.76 -12.19 11.91
C GLN A 322 2.50 -11.98 11.07
N VAL A 323 2.16 -12.93 10.20
CA VAL A 323 1.03 -12.76 9.27
C VAL A 323 -0.32 -13.02 9.92
N ASN A 324 -0.37 -13.90 10.93
CA ASN A 324 -1.59 -14.25 11.66
C ASN A 324 -1.85 -13.40 12.91
N ASN A 325 -0.95 -12.47 13.24
CA ASN A 325 -1.09 -11.60 14.42
C ASN A 325 -0.79 -10.15 14.04
N ILE A 326 -1.77 -9.50 13.41
CA ILE A 326 -1.66 -8.11 13.01
C ILE A 326 -2.08 -7.20 14.18
N ASN A 327 -1.59 -5.98 14.15
CA ASN A 327 -2.04 -4.97 15.11
C ASN A 327 -3.47 -4.59 14.82
N ASP A 328 -4.34 -4.64 15.81
CA ASP A 328 -5.66 -4.05 15.68
C ASP A 328 -5.59 -2.52 15.45
N VAL A 329 -4.62 -1.83 16.08
CA VAL A 329 -4.45 -0.39 15.93
C VAL A 329 -3.61 -0.06 14.69
N GLN A 330 -4.24 0.61 13.75
CA GLN A 330 -3.65 1.03 12.48
C GLN A 330 -3.35 2.53 12.50
N VAL A 331 -2.15 2.92 12.05
CA VAL A 331 -1.72 4.32 11.95
C VAL A 331 -1.60 4.71 10.48
N TYR A 332 -2.21 5.84 10.11
CA TYR A 332 -2.29 6.26 8.70
C TYR A 332 -2.41 7.79 8.56
N ALA A 333 -2.35 8.25 7.31
CA ALA A 333 -2.70 9.60 6.91
C ALA A 333 -3.64 9.51 5.70
N LYS A 334 -4.67 10.35 5.67
CA LYS A 334 -5.62 10.39 4.56
C LYS A 334 -5.06 11.25 3.44
N ALA A 335 -5.15 10.78 2.20
CA ALA A 335 -4.83 11.62 1.06
C ALA A 335 -5.87 12.75 0.92
N PRO A 336 -5.45 13.95 0.49
CA PRO A 336 -6.41 14.92 -0.04
C PRO A 336 -7.00 14.42 -1.38
N SER A 337 -8.02 15.09 -1.89
CA SER A 337 -8.53 14.77 -3.23
C SER A 337 -7.44 15.00 -4.29
N PRO A 338 -7.21 14.06 -5.23
CA PRO A 338 -6.22 14.22 -6.28
C PRO A 338 -6.63 15.28 -7.31
N PRO A 339 -5.69 15.76 -8.15
CA PRO A 339 -6.03 16.55 -9.34
C PRO A 339 -6.90 15.75 -10.30
N THR A 340 -7.70 16.44 -11.13
CA THR A 340 -8.46 15.77 -12.20
C THR A 340 -7.54 15.34 -13.33
N ALA A 341 -7.96 14.36 -14.14
CA ALA A 341 -7.15 13.89 -15.26
C ALA A 341 -6.86 15.03 -16.24
N GLU A 342 -7.83 15.91 -16.50
CA GLU A 342 -7.66 17.07 -17.39
C GLU A 342 -6.65 18.08 -16.86
N ALA A 343 -6.43 18.15 -15.54
CA ALA A 343 -5.40 19.01 -14.96
C ALA A 343 -4.01 18.40 -15.15
N ILE A 344 -3.91 17.06 -15.06
CA ILE A 344 -2.66 16.31 -15.29
C ILE A 344 -2.29 16.33 -16.78
N ASP A 345 -3.27 16.16 -17.67
CA ASP A 345 -3.05 16.09 -19.12
C ASP A 345 -2.65 17.45 -19.75
N ARG A 346 -2.67 18.54 -18.97
CA ARG A 346 -2.20 19.88 -19.38
C ARG A 346 -0.74 20.16 -19.02
N LEU A 347 -0.11 19.27 -18.26
CA LEU A 347 1.33 19.29 -17.98
C LEU A 347 2.10 18.90 -19.23
#